data_AF-A0A2L2YTC3-F1
#
_entry.id   AF-A0A2L2YTC3-F1
#
_cell.length_a   1.000
_cell.length_b   1.000
_cell.length_c   1.000
_cell.angle_alpha   90.00
_cell.angle_beta   90.00
_cell.angle_gamma   90.00
#
_symmetry.space_group_name_H-M   'P 1'
#
loop_
_entity.id
_entity.type
_entity.pdbx_description
1 polymer ?
#
loop_
_entity_poly.entity_id
_entity_poly.type
_entity_poly.pdbx_seq_one_letter_code
_entity_poly.pdbx_strand_id
1 'polypeptide(L)'
;AGLSGLSAAKWLSESGVSVTVLEARDRVGGRTFTEFNPKVDYVDLGAAYVGPIQNRLLRMAKEFGIENYKVHEKENLVHYNNGKRTPFKPSSIPVLRNSFVCMDINNILYLIDTMGEEIPANAPWNAPKADEWDNINLLKYLKRGATQFFNNVMTAFITSEHYEASLLGLIWYIKQCGGCKRIFSTTNGGQMLL
;
A
#
# COMPACT_ATOMS: atom_id res chain seq x y z
N ALA A 1 4.78 -2.35 22.18
CA ALA A 1 3.48 -1.92 21.68
C ALA A 1 3.67 -1.43 20.26
N GLY A 2 2.70 -1.66 19.37
CA GLY A 2 2.74 -1.10 18.01
C GLY A 2 2.31 0.37 17.96
N LEU A 3 2.52 1.02 16.80
CA LEU A 3 2.20 2.43 16.60
C LEU A 3 0.76 2.79 16.99
N SER A 4 -0.23 1.96 16.63
CA SER A 4 -1.64 2.19 16.98
C SER A 4 -1.89 2.18 18.50
N GLY A 5 -1.32 1.21 19.22
CA GLY A 5 -1.46 1.11 20.68
C GLY A 5 -0.75 2.25 21.41
N LEU A 6 0.45 2.62 20.96
CA LEU A 6 1.19 3.77 21.50
C LEU A 6 0.47 5.09 21.23
N SER A 7 -0.14 5.24 20.06
CA SER A 7 -0.93 6.44 19.71
C SER A 7 -2.15 6.57 20.62
N ALA A 8 -2.87 5.48 20.87
CA ALA A 8 -4.00 5.46 21.79
C ALA A 8 -3.57 5.79 23.22
N ALA A 9 -2.48 5.17 23.69
CA ALA A 9 -1.92 5.40 25.02
C ALA A 9 -1.51 6.86 25.23
N LYS A 10 -0.83 7.46 24.24
CA LYS A 10 -0.48 8.90 24.24
C LYS A 10 -1.72 9.76 24.40
N TRP A 11 -2.74 9.55 23.55
CA TRP A 11 -3.94 10.38 23.54
C TRP A 11 -4.74 10.29 24.84
N LEU A 12 -4.85 9.09 25.42
CA LEU A 12 -5.48 8.86 26.72
C LEU A 12 -4.67 9.51 27.87
N SER A 13 -3.35 9.34 27.86
CA SER A 13 -2.46 9.94 28.87
C SER A 13 -2.53 11.47 28.85
N GLU A 14 -2.56 12.09 27.67
CA GLU A 14 -2.70 13.54 27.50
C GLU A 14 -4.08 14.05 27.96
N SER A 15 -5.08 13.17 27.95
CA SER A 15 -6.43 13.45 28.46
C SER A 15 -6.55 13.23 29.98
N GLY A 16 -5.43 12.97 30.69
CA GLY A 16 -5.40 12.77 32.14
C GLY A 16 -5.83 11.38 32.59
N VAL A 17 -5.98 10.42 31.67
CA VAL A 17 -6.33 9.03 32.00
C VAL A 17 -5.06 8.27 32.39
N SER A 18 -5.11 7.48 33.46
CA SER A 18 -4.02 6.56 33.81
C SER A 18 -3.98 5.39 32.82
N VAL A 19 -2.85 5.21 32.12
CA VAL A 19 -2.70 4.19 31.08
C VAL A 19 -1.55 3.26 31.42
N THR A 20 -1.77 1.95 31.27
CA THR A 20 -0.71 0.93 31.27
C THR A 20 -0.65 0.28 29.90
N VAL A 21 0.55 0.17 29.33
CA VAL A 21 0.77 -0.47 28.03
C VAL A 21 1.49 -1.79 28.24
N LEU A 22 0.84 -2.89 27.87
CA LEU A 22 1.42 -4.24 27.91
C LEU A 22 1.90 -4.62 26.50
N GLU A 23 3.17 -5.00 26.37
CA GLU A 23 3.76 -5.47 25.12
C GLU A 23 4.28 -6.89 25.29
N ALA A 24 4.03 -7.73 24.27
CA ALA A 24 4.46 -9.11 24.27
C ALA A 24 5.96 -9.28 24.03
N ARG A 25 6.59 -8.37 23.27
CA ARG A 25 8.02 -8.38 22.95
C ARG A 25 8.84 -7.55 23.96
N ASP A 26 10.15 -7.70 23.84
CA ASP A 26 11.17 -6.89 24.49
C ASP A 26 11.34 -5.48 23.90
N ARG A 27 10.60 -5.16 22.82
CA ARG A 27 10.65 -3.87 22.13
C ARG A 27 9.28 -3.35 21.74
N VAL A 28 9.22 -2.03 21.54
CA VAL A 28 8.08 -1.37 20.90
C VAL A 28 8.22 -1.35 19.37
N GLY A 29 7.22 -0.79 18.67
CA GLY A 29 7.16 -0.64 17.21
C GLY A 29 6.29 -1.68 16.51
N GLY A 30 6.30 -2.94 16.97
CA GLY A 30 5.52 -4.01 16.34
C GLY A 30 5.99 -4.27 14.91
N ARG A 31 5.17 -3.90 13.91
CA ARG A 31 5.48 -4.01 12.47
C ARG A 31 6.44 -2.93 11.96
N THR A 32 6.76 -1.92 12.77
CA THR A 32 7.91 -1.04 12.54
C THR A 32 9.09 -1.56 13.36
N PHE A 33 10.27 -1.60 12.74
CA PHE A 33 11.50 -2.04 13.40
C PHE A 33 12.70 -1.43 12.69
N THR A 34 13.42 -0.57 13.40
CA THR A 34 14.65 0.07 12.94
C THR A 34 15.82 -0.57 13.67
N GLU A 35 16.76 -1.15 12.92
CA GLU A 35 18.00 -1.72 13.46
C GLU A 35 19.12 -0.68 13.34
N PHE A 36 19.96 -0.59 14.36
CA PHE A 36 21.13 0.29 14.38
C PHE A 36 22.40 -0.55 14.47
N ASN A 37 23.33 -0.40 13.52
CA ASN A 37 24.62 -1.07 13.58
C ASN A 37 25.70 -0.33 12.76
N PRO A 38 27.01 -0.57 13.02
CA PRO A 38 28.10 0.15 12.35
C PRO A 38 28.19 -0.04 10.82
N LYS A 39 27.49 -1.02 10.22
CA LYS A 39 27.55 -1.28 8.77
C LYS A 39 26.53 -0.47 7.98
N VAL A 40 25.38 -0.18 8.59
CA VAL A 40 24.25 0.49 7.92
C VAL A 40 23.85 1.80 8.57
N ASP A 41 24.49 2.16 9.70
CA ASP A 41 24.05 3.22 10.63
C ASP A 41 22.68 2.89 11.23
N TYR A 42 21.62 3.02 10.44
CA TYR A 42 20.28 2.53 10.74
C TYR A 42 19.59 1.97 9.48
N VAL A 43 18.71 0.99 9.68
CA VAL A 43 17.88 0.44 8.60
C VAL A 43 16.52 -0.01 9.12
N ASP A 44 15.46 0.33 8.40
CA ASP A 44 14.12 -0.18 8.68
C ASP A 44 13.95 -1.58 8.08
N LEU A 45 13.73 -2.56 8.96
CA LEU A 45 13.39 -3.94 8.60
C LEU A 45 11.87 -4.18 8.58
N GLY A 46 11.09 -3.16 8.94
CA GLY A 46 9.63 -3.16 8.93
C GLY A 46 9.05 -2.10 8.01
N ALA A 47 7.89 -1.54 8.38
CA ALA A 47 7.30 -0.44 7.63
C ALA A 47 8.14 0.84 7.74
N ALA A 48 8.55 1.39 6.59
CA ALA A 48 9.44 2.55 6.48
C ALA A 48 8.83 3.73 5.68
N TYR A 49 7.85 3.45 4.82
CA TYR A 49 7.34 4.45 3.89
C TYR A 49 6.17 5.25 4.48
N VAL A 50 6.24 6.57 4.34
CA VAL A 50 5.11 7.48 4.53
C VAL A 50 4.86 8.27 3.25
N GLY A 51 3.62 8.68 3.02
CA GLY A 51 3.16 9.34 1.80
C GLY A 51 2.34 10.60 2.07
N PRO A 52 2.05 11.44 1.05
CA PRO A 52 1.01 12.46 1.17
C PRO A 52 -0.33 11.78 1.56
N ILE A 53 -1.32 12.54 2.05
CA ILE A 53 -2.59 12.07 2.66
C ILE A 53 -2.48 11.25 3.95
N GLN A 54 -1.31 10.71 4.30
CA GLN A 54 -1.07 10.06 5.59
C GLN A 54 -0.87 11.10 6.73
N ASN A 55 -1.75 12.09 6.78
CA ASN A 55 -1.62 13.32 7.56
C ASN A 55 -1.49 13.05 9.07
N ARG A 56 -2.12 12.00 9.58
CA ARG A 56 -2.03 11.63 11.00
C ARG A 56 -0.62 11.20 11.39
N LEU A 57 0.03 10.40 10.53
CA LEU A 57 1.39 9.92 10.75
C LEU A 57 2.41 11.03 10.54
N LEU A 58 2.25 11.84 9.49
CA LEU A 58 3.10 13.01 9.24
C LEU A 58 3.04 14.05 10.36
N ARG A 59 1.84 14.30 10.93
CA ARG A 59 1.69 15.17 12.09
C ARG A 59 2.43 14.62 13.30
N MET A 60 2.34 13.32 13.54
CA MET A 60 3.02 12.66 14.65
C MET A 60 4.55 12.69 14.49
N ALA A 61 5.06 12.43 13.29
CA ALA A 61 6.48 12.56 12.99
C ALA A 61 6.98 13.98 13.30
N LYS A 62 6.25 15.01 12.84
CA LYS A 62 6.56 16.41 13.13
C LYS A 62 6.54 16.72 14.64
N GLU A 63 5.55 16.20 15.35
CA GLU A 63 5.42 16.38 16.81
C GLU A 63 6.61 15.81 17.58
N PHE A 64 7.14 14.68 17.13
CA PHE A 64 8.33 14.05 17.72
C PHE A 64 9.67 14.54 17.14
N GLY A 65 9.65 15.56 16.27
CA GLY A 65 10.85 16.09 15.64
C GLY A 65 11.54 15.11 14.67
N ILE A 66 10.79 14.17 14.10
CA ILE A 66 11.27 13.20 13.11
C ILE A 66 11.17 13.83 11.73
N GLU A 67 12.31 13.97 11.06
CA GLU A 67 12.39 14.45 9.68
C GLU A 67 12.14 13.32 8.68
N ASN A 68 11.54 13.66 7.55
CA ASN A 68 11.36 12.74 6.43
C ASN A 68 12.32 13.13 5.29
N TYR A 69 12.59 12.20 4.38
CA TYR A 69 13.41 12.45 3.20
C TYR A 69 12.83 11.73 2.00
N LYS A 70 12.87 12.34 0.81
CA LYS A 70 12.33 11.71 -0.41
C LYS A 70 13.10 10.45 -0.80
N VAL A 71 12.36 9.37 -1.10
CA VAL A 71 12.91 8.19 -1.75
C VAL A 71 13.49 8.60 -3.11
N HIS A 72 14.65 8.04 -3.45
CA HIS A 72 15.35 8.38 -4.68
C HIS A 72 14.59 7.89 -5.91
N GLU A 73 14.12 8.84 -6.73
CA GLU A 73 13.24 8.60 -7.88
C GLU A 73 13.68 9.42 -9.11
N LYS A 74 14.96 9.85 -9.17
CA LYS A 74 15.43 10.74 -10.24
C LYS A 74 15.59 10.02 -11.58
N GLU A 75 15.93 8.73 -11.57
CA GLU A 75 16.13 7.94 -12.77
C GLU A 75 14.90 7.08 -13.13
N ASN A 76 14.98 6.43 -14.28
CA ASN A 76 13.94 5.51 -14.72
C ASN A 76 13.88 4.26 -13.82
N LEU A 77 12.66 3.88 -13.45
CA LEU A 77 12.37 2.57 -12.87
C LEU A 77 12.60 1.47 -13.89
N VAL A 78 12.76 0.24 -13.41
CA VAL A 78 13.04 -0.93 -14.25
C VAL A 78 11.95 -1.98 -14.07
N HIS A 79 11.27 -2.33 -15.15
CA HIS A 79 10.44 -3.52 -15.22
C HIS A 79 11.26 -4.65 -15.82
N TYR A 80 11.46 -5.71 -15.05
CA TYR A 80 12.18 -6.90 -15.47
C TYR A 80 11.20 -8.06 -15.67
N ASN A 81 11.14 -8.59 -16.89
CA ASN A 81 10.27 -9.72 -17.21
C ASN A 81 10.94 -10.60 -18.27
N ASN A 82 10.95 -11.93 -18.06
CA ASN A 82 11.50 -12.93 -18.97
C ASN A 82 12.91 -12.59 -19.48
N GLY A 83 13.84 -12.25 -18.59
CA GLY A 83 15.21 -11.92 -18.97
C GLY A 83 15.41 -10.51 -19.53
N LYS A 84 14.33 -9.75 -19.76
CA LYS A 84 14.38 -8.44 -20.41
C LYS A 84 14.15 -7.30 -19.43
N ARG A 85 15.09 -6.35 -19.41
CA ARG A 85 14.98 -5.06 -18.73
C ARG A 85 14.27 -4.03 -19.62
N THR A 86 13.22 -3.39 -19.09
CA THR A 86 12.52 -2.29 -19.74
C THR A 86 12.48 -1.08 -18.80
N PRO A 87 13.21 0.01 -19.10
CA PRO A 87 13.15 1.23 -18.30
C PRO A 87 11.83 1.98 -18.54
N PHE A 88 11.26 2.56 -17.49
CA PHE A 88 10.04 3.37 -17.56
C PHE A 88 10.08 4.53 -16.55
N LYS A 89 9.22 5.54 -16.76
CA LYS A 89 9.17 6.70 -15.87
C LYS A 89 8.45 6.34 -14.57
N PRO A 90 8.90 6.85 -13.42
CA PRO A 90 8.28 6.58 -12.12
C PRO A 90 6.79 6.97 -12.00
N SER A 91 6.35 7.94 -12.78
CA SER A 91 4.95 8.40 -12.84
C SER A 91 4.04 7.58 -13.77
N SER A 92 4.53 6.47 -14.31
CA SER A 92 3.84 5.67 -15.32
C SER A 92 3.87 4.18 -15.01
N ILE A 93 2.88 3.45 -15.51
CA ILE A 93 2.87 1.99 -15.47
C ILE A 93 3.82 1.46 -16.55
N PRO A 94 4.54 0.34 -16.32
CA PRO A 94 5.40 -0.26 -17.34
C PRO A 94 4.67 -0.50 -18.65
N VAL A 95 5.14 0.11 -19.74
CA VAL A 95 4.61 -0.17 -21.09
C VAL A 95 5.06 -1.55 -21.52
N LEU A 96 4.11 -2.48 -21.61
CA LEU A 96 4.37 -3.83 -22.13
C LEU A 96 4.40 -3.81 -23.66
N ARG A 97 5.10 -4.77 -24.26
CA ARG A 97 5.25 -4.88 -25.73
C ARG A 97 3.92 -5.03 -26.48
N ASN A 98 2.90 -5.59 -25.83
CA ASN A 98 1.60 -5.86 -26.43
C ASN A 98 0.59 -4.78 -26.00
N SER A 99 0.16 -3.94 -26.94
CA SER A 99 -0.80 -2.87 -26.71
C SER A 99 -2.15 -3.38 -26.17
N PHE A 100 -2.60 -4.57 -26.57
CA PHE A 100 -3.84 -5.15 -26.04
C PHE A 100 -3.73 -5.49 -24.56
N VAL A 101 -2.55 -5.96 -24.11
CA VAL A 101 -2.31 -6.21 -22.68
C VAL A 101 -2.29 -4.90 -21.91
N CYS A 102 -1.70 -3.84 -22.46
CA CYS A 102 -1.74 -2.51 -21.85
C CYS A 102 -3.18 -1.97 -21.74
N MET A 103 -4.00 -2.17 -22.77
CA MET A 103 -5.43 -1.80 -22.75
C MET A 103 -6.20 -2.60 -21.70
N ASP A 104 -5.96 -3.90 -21.61
CA ASP A 104 -6.59 -4.76 -20.59
C ASP A 104 -6.19 -4.31 -19.18
N ILE A 105 -4.91 -4.01 -18.92
CA ILE A 105 -4.44 -3.47 -17.64
C ILE A 105 -5.15 -2.16 -17.32
N ASN A 106 -5.16 -1.21 -18.26
CA ASN A 106 -5.82 0.07 -18.06
C ASN A 106 -7.32 -0.09 -17.76
N ASN A 107 -8.01 -0.99 -18.47
CA ASN A 107 -9.41 -1.29 -18.25
C ASN A 107 -9.65 -1.90 -16.86
N ILE A 108 -8.81 -2.85 -16.42
CA ILE A 108 -8.94 -3.46 -15.09
C ILE A 108 -8.71 -2.43 -13.98
N LEU A 109 -7.71 -1.57 -14.11
CA LEU A 109 -7.44 -0.51 -13.13
C LEU A 109 -8.60 0.48 -13.04
N TYR A 110 -9.15 0.87 -14.20
CA TYR A 110 -10.33 1.72 -14.25
C TYR A 110 -11.54 1.05 -13.59
N LEU A 111 -11.80 -0.22 -13.90
CA LEU A 111 -12.89 -0.99 -13.29
C LEU A 111 -12.75 -1.09 -11.77
N ILE A 112 -11.55 -1.34 -11.25
CA ILE A 112 -11.29 -1.39 -9.80
C ILE A 112 -11.62 -0.04 -9.15
N ASP A 113 -11.16 1.07 -9.73
CA ASP A 113 -11.43 2.39 -9.18
C ASP A 113 -12.94 2.74 -9.24
N THR A 114 -13.62 2.45 -10.36
CA THR A 114 -15.08 2.66 -10.51
C THR A 114 -15.89 1.80 -9.53
N MET A 115 -15.57 0.51 -9.40
CA MET A 115 -16.22 -0.36 -8.41
C MET A 115 -15.93 0.14 -6.99
N GLY A 116 -14.73 0.68 -6.75
CA GLY A 116 -14.35 1.29 -5.50
C GLY A 116 -15.22 2.50 -5.12
N GLU A 117 -15.73 3.27 -6.08
CA GLU A 117 -16.63 4.40 -5.81
C GLU A 117 -17.94 3.93 -5.14
N GLU A 118 -18.47 2.77 -5.55
CA GLU A 118 -19.72 2.20 -5.04
C GLU A 118 -19.62 1.62 -3.60
N ILE A 119 -18.41 1.33 -3.12
CA ILE A 119 -18.20 0.65 -1.83
C ILE A 119 -18.12 1.66 -0.67
N PRO A 120 -18.99 1.61 0.35
CA PRO A 120 -18.87 2.51 1.50
C PRO A 120 -17.55 2.32 2.26
N ALA A 121 -16.82 3.41 2.54
CA ALA A 121 -15.49 3.34 3.15
C ALA A 121 -15.47 2.68 4.55
N ASN A 122 -16.50 2.97 5.36
CA ASN A 122 -16.60 2.46 6.73
C ASN A 122 -17.39 1.15 6.85
N ALA A 123 -18.01 0.69 5.76
CA ALA A 123 -18.88 -0.48 5.76
C ALA A 123 -18.88 -1.14 4.36
N PRO A 124 -17.78 -1.79 3.96
CA PRO A 124 -17.66 -2.39 2.62
C PRO A 124 -18.73 -3.46 2.33
N TRP A 125 -19.20 -4.17 3.37
CA TRP A 125 -20.28 -5.16 3.28
C TRP A 125 -21.64 -4.57 2.91
N ASN A 126 -21.83 -3.25 2.97
CA ASN A 126 -23.07 -2.59 2.54
C ASN A 126 -23.06 -2.18 1.06
N ALA A 127 -22.02 -2.54 0.29
CA ALA A 127 -21.98 -2.24 -1.14
C ALA A 127 -23.10 -2.97 -1.89
N PRO A 128 -23.65 -2.40 -2.98
CA PRO A 128 -24.78 -3.01 -3.71
C PRO A 128 -24.53 -4.44 -4.20
N LYS A 129 -23.27 -4.78 -4.47
CA LYS A 129 -22.83 -6.10 -4.92
C LYS A 129 -21.81 -6.74 -3.96
N ALA A 130 -21.87 -6.41 -2.67
CA ALA A 130 -20.92 -6.89 -1.68
C ALA A 130 -20.80 -8.43 -1.69
N ASP A 131 -21.93 -9.15 -1.64
CA ASP A 131 -21.92 -10.62 -1.65
C ASP A 131 -21.32 -11.20 -2.93
N GLU A 132 -21.59 -10.61 -4.10
CA GLU A 132 -21.00 -11.09 -5.35
C GLU A 132 -19.49 -10.88 -5.36
N TRP A 133 -19.03 -9.70 -4.93
CA TRP A 133 -17.61 -9.34 -4.94
C TRP A 133 -16.81 -10.04 -3.85
N ASP A 134 -17.41 -10.40 -2.72
CA ASP A 134 -16.71 -11.10 -1.65
C ASP A 134 -16.50 -12.59 -1.94
N ASN A 135 -17.39 -13.18 -2.77
CA ASN A 135 -17.32 -14.58 -3.17
C ASN A 135 -16.47 -14.84 -4.43
N ILE A 136 -15.88 -13.81 -5.03
CA ILE A 136 -15.05 -13.94 -6.23
C ILE A 136 -13.66 -13.34 -5.99
N ASN A 137 -12.72 -13.82 -6.80
CA ASN A 137 -11.32 -13.43 -6.72
C ASN A 137 -10.98 -12.62 -7.96
N LEU A 138 -9.89 -11.84 -7.90
CA LEU A 138 -9.46 -10.98 -9.01
C LEU A 138 -9.26 -11.78 -10.32
N LEU A 139 -8.91 -13.07 -10.21
CA LEU A 139 -8.77 -14.01 -11.33
C LEU A 139 -9.93 -13.96 -12.34
N LYS A 140 -11.17 -13.76 -11.88
CA LYS A 140 -12.36 -13.72 -12.77
C LYS A 140 -12.25 -12.64 -13.85
N TYR A 141 -11.53 -11.56 -13.56
CA TYR A 141 -11.37 -10.40 -14.45
C TYR A 141 -10.01 -10.38 -15.16
N LEU A 142 -9.07 -11.25 -14.78
CA LEU A 142 -7.73 -11.31 -15.37
C LEU A 142 -7.73 -12.15 -16.65
N LYS A 143 -7.40 -11.54 -17.79
CA LYS A 143 -7.03 -12.26 -19.00
C LYS A 143 -5.57 -12.75 -18.92
N ARG A 144 -5.26 -13.88 -19.57
CA ARG A 144 -3.94 -14.56 -19.55
C ARG A 144 -2.72 -13.61 -19.68
N GLY A 145 -2.83 -12.53 -20.46
CA GLY A 145 -1.74 -11.56 -20.66
C GLY A 145 -1.53 -10.58 -19.51
N ALA A 146 -2.58 -10.25 -18.74
CA ALA A 146 -2.53 -9.31 -17.62
C ALA A 146 -2.30 -10.02 -16.28
N THR A 147 -2.57 -11.33 -16.19
CA THR A 147 -2.48 -12.11 -14.94
C THR A 147 -1.10 -11.98 -14.27
N GLN A 148 0.00 -12.08 -15.02
CA GLN A 148 1.34 -11.98 -14.44
C GLN A 148 1.61 -10.61 -13.82
N PHE A 149 1.17 -9.54 -14.49
CA PHE A 149 1.35 -8.17 -14.01
C PHE A 149 0.59 -7.99 -12.69
N PHE A 150 -0.69 -8.36 -12.68
CA PHE A 150 -1.51 -8.24 -11.48
C PHE A 150 -1.05 -9.17 -10.37
N ASN A 151 -0.50 -10.35 -10.66
CA ASN A 151 0.04 -11.19 -9.59
C ASN A 151 1.21 -10.53 -8.88
N ASN A 152 2.22 -10.08 -9.63
CA ASN A 152 3.40 -9.42 -9.05
C ASN A 152 3.01 -8.18 -8.23
N VAL A 153 2.05 -7.42 -8.73
CA VAL A 153 1.48 -6.25 -8.06
C VAL A 153 0.79 -6.62 -6.75
N MET A 154 -0.08 -7.63 -6.78
CA MET A 154 -0.84 -8.07 -5.61
C MET A 154 0.09 -8.62 -4.53
N THR A 155 1.03 -9.49 -4.91
CA THR A 155 2.06 -9.99 -3.99
C THR A 155 2.86 -8.83 -3.37
N ALA A 156 3.14 -7.77 -4.12
CA ALA A 156 3.86 -6.61 -3.59
C ALA A 156 3.04 -5.74 -2.62
N PHE A 157 1.73 -5.56 -2.84
CA PHE A 157 0.91 -4.64 -2.03
C PHE A 157 0.16 -5.30 -0.87
N ILE A 158 -0.33 -6.52 -1.07
CA ILE A 158 -1.14 -7.24 -0.10
C ILE A 158 -0.44 -8.49 0.44
N THR A 159 0.79 -8.77 -0.01
CA THR A 159 1.63 -9.88 0.49
C THR A 159 0.95 -11.24 0.42
N SER A 160 0.04 -11.40 -0.53
CA SER A 160 -0.76 -12.61 -0.77
C SER A 160 -0.99 -12.78 -2.26
N GLU A 161 -1.32 -14.00 -2.66
CA GLU A 161 -1.58 -14.31 -4.05
C GLU A 161 -2.98 -13.83 -4.45
N HIS A 162 -3.15 -13.51 -5.73
CA HIS A 162 -4.41 -13.02 -6.31
C HIS A 162 -5.62 -13.97 -6.14
N TYR A 163 -5.39 -15.24 -5.78
CA TYR A 163 -6.44 -16.23 -5.52
C TYR A 163 -6.76 -16.39 -4.03
N GLU A 164 -6.04 -15.75 -3.11
CA GLU A 164 -6.32 -15.84 -1.67
C GLU A 164 -7.20 -14.69 -1.18
N ALA A 165 -7.09 -13.53 -1.83
CA ALA A 165 -7.83 -12.33 -1.45
C ALA A 165 -9.21 -12.27 -2.12
N SER A 166 -10.24 -11.95 -1.32
CA SER A 166 -11.55 -11.53 -1.80
C SER A 166 -11.43 -10.28 -2.67
N LEU A 167 -12.19 -10.22 -3.77
CA LEU A 167 -12.21 -9.06 -4.63
C LEU A 167 -12.80 -7.84 -3.91
N LEU A 168 -13.85 -8.01 -3.09
CA LEU A 168 -14.42 -6.92 -2.29
C LEU A 168 -13.35 -6.32 -1.36
N GLY A 169 -12.62 -7.20 -0.65
CA GLY A 169 -11.56 -6.78 0.26
C GLY A 169 -10.44 -6.03 -0.45
N LEU A 170 -10.04 -6.49 -1.64
CA LEU A 170 -9.04 -5.83 -2.46
C LEU A 170 -9.49 -4.44 -2.93
N ILE A 171 -10.69 -4.32 -3.51
CA ILE A 171 -11.19 -3.04 -4.03
C ILE A 171 -11.33 -2.05 -2.89
N TRP A 172 -11.89 -2.49 -1.75
CA TRP A 172 -11.98 -1.66 -0.55
C TRP A 172 -10.59 -1.20 -0.06
N TYR A 173 -9.60 -2.10 -0.04
CA TYR A 173 -8.22 -1.77 0.31
C TYR A 173 -7.61 -0.74 -0.65
N ILE A 174 -7.83 -0.88 -1.95
CA ILE A 174 -7.35 0.09 -2.93
C ILE A 174 -8.03 1.45 -2.75
N LYS A 175 -9.35 1.45 -2.52
CA LYS A 175 -10.14 2.66 -2.28
C LYS A 175 -9.63 3.43 -1.07
N GLN A 176 -9.43 2.78 0.08
CA GLN A 176 -8.99 3.48 1.30
C GLN A 176 -7.60 4.11 1.14
N CYS A 177 -6.77 3.54 0.27
CA CYS A 177 -5.46 4.07 -0.06
C CYS A 177 -5.49 5.18 -1.13
N GLY A 178 -6.66 5.63 -1.58
CA GLY A 178 -6.79 6.72 -2.56
C GLY A 178 -6.70 6.27 -4.02
N GLY A 179 -6.98 4.99 -4.31
CA GLY A 179 -7.15 4.45 -5.66
C GLY A 179 -5.88 3.84 -6.27
N CYS A 180 -6.06 3.15 -7.39
CA CYS A 180 -5.01 2.40 -8.08
C CYS A 180 -3.80 3.28 -8.39
N LYS A 181 -4.02 4.45 -9.01
CA LYS A 181 -2.94 5.34 -9.45
C LYS A 181 -1.95 5.66 -8.32
N ARG A 182 -2.45 5.85 -7.10
CA ARG A 182 -1.65 6.20 -5.93
C ARG A 182 -0.88 5.02 -5.34
N ILE A 183 -1.45 3.82 -5.44
CA ILE A 183 -0.78 2.58 -5.06
C ILE A 183 0.37 2.27 -6.01
N PHE A 184 0.17 2.45 -7.32
CA PHE A 184 1.16 2.13 -8.34
C PHE A 184 2.26 3.19 -8.54
N SER A 185 1.98 4.44 -8.21
CA SER A 185 2.93 5.53 -8.45
C SER A 185 3.80 5.75 -7.23
N THR A 186 5.09 5.96 -7.44
CA THR A 186 6.00 6.47 -6.40
C THR A 186 5.81 7.98 -6.22
N THR A 187 5.69 8.74 -7.31
CA THR A 187 5.36 10.17 -7.27
C THR A 187 3.93 10.40 -6.75
N ASN A 188 3.76 11.18 -5.67
CA ASN A 188 2.48 11.42 -4.97
C ASN A 188 1.78 10.15 -4.45
N GLY A 189 2.48 9.02 -4.39
CA GLY A 189 1.98 7.74 -3.91
C GLY A 189 2.03 7.57 -2.41
N GLY A 190 1.65 6.38 -1.94
CA GLY A 190 1.84 5.97 -0.54
C GLY A 190 3.31 5.85 -0.09
N GLN A 191 4.23 5.87 -1.06
CA GLN A 191 5.68 5.68 -0.87
C GLN A 191 6.49 6.99 -0.97
N MET A 192 5.84 8.13 -1.25
CA MET A 192 6.52 9.43 -1.34
C MET A 192 6.73 10.02 0.05
N LEU A 193 7.88 9.73 0.64
CA LEU A 193 8.37 10.47 1.81
C LEU A 193 8.49 11.96 1.41
N LEU A 194 7.90 12.86 2.20
CA LEU A 194 7.82 14.31 1.90
C LEU A 194 9.12 15.04 2.17
#